data_AF-A0A7L5BLD6-F1
#
_entry.id   AF-A0A7L5BLD6-F1
#
_cell.length_a   1.000
_cell.length_b   1.000
_cell.length_c   1.000
_cell.angle_alpha   90.00
_cell.angle_beta   90.00
_cell.angle_gamma   90.00
#
_symmetry.space_group_name_H-M   'P 1'
#
loop_
_entity.id
_entity.type
_entity.pdbx_description
1 polymer ?
#
loop_
_entity_poly.entity_id
_entity_poly.type
_entity_poly.pdbx_seq_one_letter_code
_entity_poly.pdbx_strand_id
1 'polypeptide(L)'
;MGGETVVEQEAKQTRYERYVEEITEDITNTVQEFGVQPILFVGSGLTKRYMDGPSWEELLGYLADKCSTIDKGLGFYKQSLGHPIQIGQEFSKLYQDWAWAAGNNEFPKEMFGDNVNKHSYIKYKIAEFFKGIKPGRSLD
;
A
#
# COMPACT_ATOMS: atom_id res chain seq x y z
N MET A 1 63.33 -18.16 8.45
CA MET A 1 62.08 -18.62 7.82
C MET A 1 60.95 -18.35 8.80
N GLY A 2 59.93 -17.60 8.38
CA GLY A 2 58.79 -17.24 9.23
C GLY A 2 58.18 -15.92 8.77
N GLY A 3 57.68 -15.88 7.53
CA GLY A 3 56.85 -14.77 7.06
C GLY A 3 55.42 -15.06 7.48
N GLU A 4 54.94 -14.36 8.51
CA GLU A 4 53.52 -14.33 8.85
C GLU A 4 52.78 -13.53 7.78
N THR A 5 51.95 -14.22 7.01
CA THR A 5 50.99 -13.59 6.10
C THR A 5 49.77 -13.21 6.92
N VAL A 6 49.60 -11.91 7.15
CA VAL A 6 48.37 -11.34 7.69
C VAL A 6 47.32 -11.42 6.59
N VAL A 7 46.37 -12.34 6.73
CA VAL A 7 45.20 -12.41 5.86
C VAL A 7 44.24 -11.32 6.32
N GLU A 8 44.23 -10.21 5.60
CA GLU A 8 43.29 -9.10 5.77
C GLU A 8 41.89 -9.60 5.39
N GLN A 9 41.03 -9.78 6.38
CA GLN A 9 39.63 -10.18 6.16
C GLN A 9 38.85 -8.93 5.74
N GLU A 10 38.55 -8.83 4.43
CA GLU A 10 37.64 -7.82 3.90
C GLU A 10 36.29 -7.86 4.63
N ALA A 11 35.86 -6.70 5.15
CA ALA A 11 34.59 -6.55 5.82
C ALA A 11 33.45 -6.81 4.82
N LYS A 12 32.65 -7.86 5.10
CA LYS A 12 31.56 -8.28 4.23
C LYS A 12 30.44 -7.23 4.27
N GLN A 13 30.30 -6.48 3.19
CA GLN A 13 29.29 -5.42 3.02
C GLN A 13 27.86 -5.94 3.31
N THR A 14 27.07 -5.15 4.02
CA THR A 14 25.70 -5.49 4.39
C THR A 14 24.75 -5.46 3.19
N ARG A 15 23.57 -6.09 3.32
CA ARG A 15 22.52 -6.03 2.29
C ARG A 15 22.01 -4.60 2.06
N TYR A 16 21.96 -3.79 3.11
CA TYR A 16 21.49 -2.42 3.02
C TYR A 16 22.48 -1.53 2.26
N GLU A 17 23.78 -1.66 2.54
CA GLU A 17 24.83 -0.91 1.84
C GLU A 17 24.85 -1.26 0.34
N ARG A 18 24.73 -2.54 -0.02
CA ARG A 18 24.61 -2.95 -1.43
C ARG A 18 23.39 -2.36 -2.12
N TYR A 19 22.23 -2.33 -1.44
CA TYR A 19 21.03 -1.68 -1.96
C TYR A 19 21.24 -0.19 -2.22
N VAL A 20 21.92 0.51 -1.29
CA VAL A 20 22.22 1.94 -1.46
C VAL A 20 23.13 2.17 -2.68
N GLU A 21 24.16 1.34 -2.86
CA GLU A 21 25.05 1.42 -4.03
C GLU A 21 24.31 1.15 -5.34
N GLU A 22 23.56 0.04 -5.42
CA GLU A 22 22.77 -0.33 -6.61
C GLU A 22 21.82 0.80 -7.03
N ILE A 23 21.05 1.35 -6.08
CA ILE A 23 20.10 2.44 -6.36
C ILE A 23 20.82 3.73 -6.76
N THR A 24 21.98 4.02 -6.16
CA THR A 24 22.75 5.23 -6.50
C THR A 24 23.32 5.14 -7.92
N GLU A 25 23.81 3.95 -8.31
CA GLU A 25 24.30 3.69 -9.66
C GLU A 25 23.18 3.81 -10.69
N ASP A 26 22.02 3.21 -10.45
CA ASP A 26 20.84 3.30 -11.32
C ASP A 26 20.37 4.74 -11.53
N ILE A 27 20.29 5.54 -10.45
CA ILE A 27 19.92 6.96 -10.53
C ILE A 27 20.95 7.72 -11.37
N THR A 28 22.24 7.46 -11.14
CA THR A 28 23.34 8.15 -11.85
C THR A 28 23.31 7.83 -13.34
N ASN A 29 23.20 6.56 -13.70
CA ASN A 29 23.12 6.09 -15.08
C ASN A 29 21.88 6.68 -15.78
N THR A 30 20.73 6.67 -15.12
CA THR A 30 19.48 7.26 -15.65
C THR A 30 19.65 8.76 -15.92
N VAL A 31 20.23 9.52 -14.99
CA VAL A 31 20.43 10.97 -15.17
C VAL A 31 21.42 11.26 -16.30
N GLN A 32 22.46 10.44 -16.47
CA GLN A 32 23.44 10.59 -17.54
C GLN A 32 22.85 10.24 -18.92
N GLU A 33 22.10 9.14 -19.01
CA GLU A 33 21.49 8.67 -20.26
C GLU A 33 20.39 9.63 -20.74
N PHE A 34 19.56 10.12 -19.82
CA PHE A 34 18.39 10.93 -20.14
C PHE A 34 18.59 12.43 -19.88
N GLY A 35 19.81 12.96 -20.04
CA GLY A 35 20.32 14.27 -19.56
C GLY A 35 19.51 15.57 -19.76
N VAL A 36 18.29 15.53 -20.30
CA VAL A 36 17.33 16.65 -20.40
C VAL A 36 15.88 16.27 -20.05
N GLN A 37 15.61 15.07 -19.52
CA GLN A 37 14.25 14.66 -19.15
C GLN A 37 13.84 15.22 -17.78
N PRO A 38 12.60 15.71 -17.63
CA PRO A 38 12.09 16.15 -16.35
C PRO A 38 11.98 14.97 -15.38
N ILE A 39 12.59 15.09 -14.21
CA ILE A 39 12.42 14.13 -13.11
C ILE A 39 11.05 14.39 -12.47
N LEU A 40 10.16 13.39 -12.55
CA LEU A 40 8.83 13.45 -11.96
C LEU A 40 8.84 12.82 -10.57
N PHE A 41 8.66 13.64 -9.53
CA PHE A 41 8.38 13.13 -8.19
C PHE A 41 6.89 12.80 -8.06
N VAL A 42 6.54 11.55 -8.34
CA VAL A 42 5.16 11.06 -8.25
C VAL A 42 4.89 10.51 -6.85
N GLY A 43 4.13 11.26 -6.06
CA GLY A 43 3.59 10.81 -4.78
C GLY A 43 2.06 10.78 -4.79
N SER A 44 1.46 10.51 -3.63
CA SER A 44 0.00 10.52 -3.42
C SER A 44 -0.67 11.86 -3.76
N GLY A 45 0.10 12.95 -3.80
CA GLY A 45 -0.38 14.25 -4.26
C GLY A 45 -0.76 14.28 -5.74
N LEU A 46 -0.20 13.41 -6.59
CA LEU A 46 -0.61 13.33 -7.99
C LEU A 46 -2.02 12.74 -8.10
N THR A 47 -2.26 11.61 -7.44
CA THR A 47 -3.57 10.94 -7.43
C THR A 47 -4.64 11.79 -6.76
N LYS A 48 -4.32 12.50 -5.66
CA LYS A 48 -5.26 13.41 -4.99
C LYS A 48 -5.67 14.59 -5.88
N ARG A 49 -4.73 15.18 -6.65
CA ARG A 49 -5.00 16.39 -7.45
C ARG A 49 -5.65 16.12 -8.80
N TYR A 50 -5.28 15.02 -9.47
CA TYR A 50 -5.69 14.79 -10.86
C TYR A 50 -6.65 13.62 -11.03
N MET A 51 -6.93 12.88 -9.96
CA MET A 51 -7.83 11.73 -9.97
C MET A 51 -8.76 11.73 -8.77
N ASP A 52 -8.82 12.81 -7.98
CA ASP A 52 -9.62 12.88 -6.75
C ASP A 52 -9.42 11.67 -5.80
N GLY A 53 -8.21 11.09 -5.80
CA GLY A 53 -7.90 9.92 -5.00
C GLY A 53 -8.07 10.19 -3.50
N PRO A 54 -8.54 9.22 -2.69
CA PRO A 54 -8.75 9.43 -1.27
C PRO A 54 -7.42 9.51 -0.52
N SER A 55 -7.43 10.23 0.58
CA SER A 55 -6.51 10.07 1.70
C SER A 55 -6.82 8.80 2.48
N TRP A 56 -5.93 8.43 3.40
CA TRP A 56 -6.17 7.31 4.32
C TRP A 56 -7.48 7.44 5.10
N GLU A 57 -7.80 8.64 5.60
CA GLU A 57 -9.03 8.84 6.38
C GLU A 57 -10.28 8.73 5.51
N GLU A 58 -10.27 9.31 4.32
CA GLU A 58 -11.40 9.22 3.38
C GLU A 58 -11.63 7.76 2.93
N LEU A 59 -10.56 7.01 2.65
CA LEU A 59 -10.66 5.61 2.27
C LEU A 59 -11.23 4.76 3.41
N LEU A 60 -10.73 4.95 4.63
CA LEU A 60 -11.24 4.22 5.80
C LEU A 60 -12.69 4.62 6.11
N GLY A 61 -13.08 5.88 5.90
CA GLY A 61 -14.45 6.34 6.06
C GLY A 61 -15.38 5.62 5.09
N TYR A 62 -15.02 5.64 3.79
CA TYR A 62 -15.74 4.90 2.77
C TYR A 62 -15.89 3.41 3.11
N LEU A 63 -14.82 2.77 3.59
CA LEU A 63 -14.85 1.36 3.95
C LEU A 63 -15.73 1.08 5.18
N ALA A 64 -15.80 1.99 6.14
CA ALA A 64 -16.70 1.86 7.29
C ALA A 64 -18.16 1.91 6.82
N ASP A 65 -18.51 2.84 5.93
CA ASP A 65 -19.88 3.03 5.45
C ASP A 65 -20.39 1.86 4.59
N LYS A 66 -19.49 1.11 3.94
CA LYS A 66 -19.85 -0.02 3.05
C LYS A 66 -20.02 -1.35 3.75
N CYS A 67 -19.42 -1.53 4.93
CA CYS A 67 -19.41 -2.79 5.63
C CYS A 67 -20.37 -2.73 6.81
N SER A 68 -21.49 -3.45 6.74
CA SER A 68 -22.51 -3.43 7.81
C SER A 68 -21.99 -3.97 9.16
N THR A 69 -20.89 -4.72 9.15
CA THR A 69 -20.22 -5.19 10.38
C THR A 69 -19.44 -4.07 11.07
N ILE A 70 -19.17 -2.94 10.40
CA ILE A 70 -18.54 -1.75 10.95
C ILE A 70 -19.64 -0.76 11.36
N ASP A 71 -20.35 -1.08 12.43
CA ASP A 71 -21.56 -0.38 12.89
C ASP A 71 -21.28 0.94 13.65
N LYS A 72 -20.08 1.10 14.21
CA LYS A 72 -19.70 2.29 15.01
C LYS A 72 -19.12 3.45 14.18
N GLY A 73 -18.92 3.23 12.88
CA GLY A 73 -18.27 4.20 11.98
C GLY A 73 -16.80 4.46 12.30
N LEU A 74 -16.11 5.22 11.44
CA LEU A 74 -14.66 5.45 11.56
C LEU A 74 -14.24 6.15 12.87
N GLY A 75 -15.08 7.06 13.41
CA GLY A 75 -14.75 7.86 14.58
C GLY A 75 -14.39 7.03 15.82
N PHE A 76 -15.14 5.94 16.07
CA PHE A 76 -14.89 5.02 17.17
C PHE A 76 -13.50 4.37 17.08
N TYR A 77 -13.11 3.93 15.88
CA TYR A 77 -11.81 3.27 15.66
C TYR A 77 -10.65 4.27 15.72
N LYS A 78 -10.84 5.52 15.29
CA LYS A 78 -9.85 6.59 15.48
C LYS A 78 -9.57 6.80 16.97
N GLN A 79 -10.60 6.83 17.81
CA GLN A 79 -10.44 7.00 19.26
C GLN A 79 -9.80 5.78 19.93
N SER A 80 -10.13 4.57 19.46
CA SER A 80 -9.70 3.32 20.11
C SER A 80 -8.30 2.86 19.67
N LEU A 81 -7.95 3.06 18.40
CA LEU A 81 -6.71 2.53 17.80
C LEU A 81 -5.71 3.63 17.41
N GLY A 82 -6.17 4.87 17.21
CA GLY A 82 -5.32 6.04 16.94
C GLY A 82 -4.65 6.10 15.56
N HIS A 83 -4.20 4.96 15.00
CA HIS A 83 -3.39 4.94 13.79
C HIS A 83 -4.09 4.24 12.60
N PRO A 84 -4.09 4.83 11.38
CA PRO A 84 -4.77 4.26 10.20
C PRO A 84 -4.40 2.81 9.88
N ILE A 85 -3.14 2.44 10.10
CA ILE A 85 -2.64 1.07 9.87
C ILE A 85 -3.36 0.07 10.78
N GLN A 86 -3.52 0.41 12.07
CA GLN A 86 -4.20 -0.45 13.04
C GLN A 86 -5.69 -0.55 12.73
N ILE A 87 -6.32 0.57 12.33
CA ILE A 87 -7.71 0.58 11.88
C ILE A 87 -7.89 -0.32 10.65
N GLY A 88 -7.00 -0.23 9.66
CA GLY A 88 -7.03 -1.09 8.47
C GLY A 88 -6.86 -2.58 8.79
N GLN A 89 -6.03 -2.92 9.79
CA GLN A 89 -5.88 -4.30 10.26
C GLN A 89 -7.17 -4.81 10.91
N GLU A 90 -7.82 -4.00 11.76
CA GLU A 90 -9.10 -4.36 12.37
C GLU A 90 -10.20 -4.49 11.32
N PHE A 91 -10.29 -3.52 10.40
CA PHE A 91 -11.25 -3.55 9.31
C PHE A 91 -11.07 -4.79 8.43
N SER A 92 -9.84 -5.24 8.22
CA SER A 92 -9.61 -6.46 7.46
C SER A 92 -10.29 -7.68 8.07
N LYS A 93 -10.34 -7.78 9.41
CA LYS A 93 -11.05 -8.86 10.09
C LYS A 93 -12.57 -8.69 9.91
N LEU A 94 -13.08 -7.48 10.14
CA LEU A 94 -14.51 -7.18 10.01
C LEU A 94 -15.04 -7.39 8.58
N TYR A 95 -14.22 -7.10 7.56
CA TYR A 95 -14.54 -7.35 6.16
C TYR A 95 -14.58 -8.84 5.81
N GLN A 96 -13.71 -9.65 6.43
CA GLN A 96 -13.82 -11.11 6.31
C GLN A 96 -15.13 -11.58 6.94
N ASP A 97 -15.40 -11.20 8.19
CA ASP A 97 -16.63 -11.60 8.89
C ASP A 97 -17.88 -11.17 8.11
N TRP A 98 -17.87 -9.97 7.54
CA TRP A 98 -18.94 -9.46 6.68
C TRP A 98 -19.12 -10.29 5.41
N ALA A 99 -18.04 -10.63 4.71
CA ALA A 99 -18.10 -11.43 3.49
C ALA A 99 -18.71 -12.82 3.74
N TRP A 100 -18.40 -13.44 4.87
CA TRP A 100 -18.97 -14.74 5.26
C TRP A 100 -20.38 -14.66 5.86
N ALA A 101 -20.93 -13.46 6.02
CA ALA A 101 -22.26 -13.20 6.55
C ALA A 101 -23.10 -12.36 5.57
N ALA A 102 -23.55 -11.17 5.98
CA ALA A 102 -24.47 -10.34 5.22
C ALA A 102 -23.91 -9.83 3.89
N GLY A 103 -22.59 -9.79 3.74
CA GLY A 103 -21.88 -9.31 2.56
C GLY A 103 -21.58 -10.38 1.51
N ASN A 104 -22.06 -11.62 1.64
CA ASN A 104 -21.63 -12.70 0.75
C ASN A 104 -21.78 -12.40 -0.75
N ASN A 105 -22.90 -11.79 -1.14
CA ASN A 105 -23.19 -11.44 -2.53
C ASN A 105 -22.35 -10.27 -3.08
N GLU A 106 -21.59 -9.60 -2.22
CA GLU A 106 -20.71 -8.48 -2.59
C GLU A 106 -19.34 -8.95 -3.09
N PHE A 107 -19.07 -10.26 -3.05
CA PHE A 107 -17.79 -10.85 -3.41
C PHE A 107 -17.97 -11.98 -4.44
N PRO A 108 -16.99 -12.18 -5.35
CA PRO A 108 -16.95 -13.33 -6.24
C PRO A 108 -16.90 -14.64 -5.44
N LYS A 109 -17.54 -15.70 -5.96
CA LYS A 109 -17.62 -17.00 -5.28
C LYS A 109 -16.26 -17.64 -5.05
N GLU A 110 -15.30 -17.36 -5.92
CA GLU A 110 -13.93 -17.86 -5.88
C GLU A 110 -13.16 -17.35 -4.64
N MET A 111 -13.63 -16.25 -4.02
CA MET A 111 -12.99 -15.69 -2.84
C MET A 111 -13.30 -16.44 -1.54
N PHE A 112 -14.21 -17.40 -1.55
CA PHE A 112 -14.61 -18.18 -0.37
C PHE A 112 -13.85 -19.52 -0.24
N GLY A 113 -12.73 -19.68 -0.97
CA GLY A 113 -11.81 -20.80 -0.81
C GLY A 113 -11.02 -20.75 0.50
N ASP A 114 -10.59 -21.90 1.00
CA ASP A 114 -9.79 -22.07 2.22
C ASP A 114 -8.37 -21.46 2.12
N ASN A 115 -7.87 -21.27 0.90
CA ASN A 115 -6.60 -20.63 0.60
C ASN A 115 -6.66 -19.09 0.55
N VAL A 116 -7.83 -18.48 0.75
CA VAL A 116 -8.00 -17.03 0.65
C VAL A 116 -7.65 -16.36 1.98
N ASN A 117 -6.63 -15.49 1.95
CA ASN A 117 -6.22 -14.72 3.12
C ASN A 117 -7.31 -13.73 3.59
N LYS A 118 -7.47 -13.55 4.90
CA LYS A 118 -8.40 -12.57 5.51
C LYS A 118 -8.30 -11.15 4.94
N HIS A 119 -7.11 -10.73 4.52
CA HIS A 119 -6.86 -9.41 3.93
C HIS A 119 -7.40 -9.27 2.50
N SER A 120 -7.78 -10.36 1.84
CA SER A 120 -8.24 -10.34 0.45
C SER A 120 -9.58 -9.63 0.30
N TYR A 121 -10.50 -9.76 1.25
CA TYR A 121 -11.84 -9.15 1.17
C TYR A 121 -11.80 -7.62 1.19
N ILE A 122 -11.09 -7.04 2.16
CA ILE A 122 -10.93 -5.58 2.22
C ILE A 122 -10.14 -5.06 1.00
N LYS A 123 -9.10 -5.78 0.56
CA LYS A 123 -8.32 -5.43 -0.64
C LYS A 123 -9.18 -5.47 -1.90
N TYR A 124 -10.09 -6.44 -2.02
CA TYR A 124 -11.04 -6.51 -3.13
C TYR A 124 -11.90 -5.24 -3.18
N LYS A 125 -12.49 -4.83 -2.05
CA LYS A 125 -13.34 -3.64 -1.99
C LYS A 125 -12.57 -2.34 -2.20
N ILE A 126 -11.32 -2.26 -1.73
CA ILE A 126 -10.42 -1.15 -2.06
C ILE A 126 -10.13 -1.11 -3.56
N ALA A 127 -9.83 -2.25 -4.18
CA ALA A 127 -9.59 -2.31 -5.62
C ALA A 127 -10.85 -1.93 -6.42
N GLU A 128 -12.03 -2.38 -6.01
CA GLU A 128 -13.30 -1.94 -6.61
C GLU A 128 -13.51 -0.44 -6.50
N PHE A 129 -13.25 0.16 -5.33
CA PHE A 129 -13.32 1.60 -5.15
C PHE A 129 -12.40 2.34 -6.13
N PHE A 130 -11.14 1.91 -6.27
CA PHE A 130 -10.19 2.54 -7.18
C PHE A 130 -10.48 2.31 -8.67
N LYS A 131 -11.17 1.21 -9.05
CA LYS A 131 -11.65 1.04 -10.45
C LYS A 131 -12.64 2.13 -10.87
N GLY A 132 -13.34 2.72 -9.90
CA GLY A 132 -14.23 3.87 -10.12
C GLY A 132 -13.49 5.20 -10.31
N ILE A 133 -12.21 5.25 -9.96
CA ILE A 133 -11.39 6.46 -10.03
C ILE A 133 -10.66 6.51 -11.36
N LYS A 134 -10.87 7.58 -12.11
CA LYS A 134 -10.24 7.84 -13.41
C LYS A 134 -9.74 9.28 -13.43
N PRO A 135 -8.68 9.59 -14.22
CA PRO A 135 -8.28 10.97 -14.43
C PRO A 135 -9.49 11.77 -14.94
N GLY A 136 -9.96 12.71 -14.14
CA GLY A 136 -11.02 13.63 -14.52
C GLY A 136 -10.43 14.69 -15.44
N ARG A 137 -11.09 14.99 -16.56
CA ARG A 137 -10.83 16.22 -17.29
C ARG A 137 -11.41 17.34 -16.41
N SER A 138 -10.58 18.07 -15.64
CA SER A 138 -11.01 19.36 -15.09
C SER A 138 -11.38 20.23 -16.28
N LEU A 139 -12.65 20.59 -16.38
CA LEU A 139 -13.15 21.56 -17.36
C LEU A 139 -13.47 22.82 -16.55
N ASP A 140 -12.40 23.52 -16.20
CA ASP A 140 -12.40 24.81 -15.51
C ASP A 140 -10.99 25.40 -15.53
#